data_AF-A0A8S3XJ38-F1
#
_entry.id   AF-A0A8S3XJ38-F1
#
_cell.length_a   1.000
_cell.length_b   1.000
_cell.length_c   1.000
_cell.angle_alpha   90.00
_cell.angle_beta   90.00
_cell.angle_gamma   90.00
#
_symmetry.space_group_name_H-M   'P 1'
#
loop_
_entity.id
_entity.type
_entity.pdbx_description
1 polymer ?
#
loop_
_entity_poly.entity_id
_entity_poly.type
_entity_poly.pdbx_seq_one_letter_code
_entity_poly.pdbx_strand_id
1 'polypeptide(L)'
;MPKVVSRSIVCSDTKDQEEYNETKPLHIYYCLCGQMSLILDCTIDRLPLRPTDEARVIDGSKHAHKITADPDETIYLKREKGIERQYRLKCKKCAIPIYYKHKQDSNIVFIMNEALVQSAGEGTMTDIYKQVALAQPKKIMVTKHTKNMGKFSSVTVSTIDEEEDEIEAREVADSYANNARIIEKQLERKGMNKRQAETPANNSTDKRPRGTLIDK
;
A
#
# COMPACT_ATOMS: atom_id res chain seq x y z
N MET A 1 -54.41 13.61 -17.91
CA MET A 1 -53.07 14.10 -18.30
C MET A 1 -52.09 13.77 -17.18
N PRO A 2 -51.04 12.98 -17.41
CA PRO A 2 -50.06 12.68 -16.37
C PRO A 2 -49.15 13.90 -16.16
N LYS A 3 -49.00 14.33 -14.90
CA LYS A 3 -48.15 15.47 -14.54
C LYS A 3 -46.69 15.06 -14.68
N VAL A 4 -45.99 15.68 -15.64
CA VAL A 4 -44.54 15.55 -15.79
C VAL A 4 -43.88 16.42 -14.74
N VAL A 5 -43.14 15.80 -13.82
CA VAL A 5 -42.32 16.50 -12.83
C VAL A 5 -40.86 16.33 -13.24
N SER A 6 -40.25 17.39 -13.77
CA SER A 6 -38.82 17.42 -14.09
C SER A 6 -38.02 17.70 -12.82
N ARG A 7 -37.21 16.73 -12.36
CA ARG A 7 -36.19 16.98 -11.33
C ARG A 7 -34.87 17.32 -12.03
N SER A 8 -34.39 18.54 -11.83
CA SER A 8 -33.04 18.94 -12.23
C SER A 8 -32.03 18.35 -11.24
N ILE A 9 -31.18 17.45 -11.70
CA ILE A 9 -30.05 16.96 -10.91
C ILE A 9 -28.94 18.00 -11.03
N VAL A 10 -28.55 18.60 -9.91
CA VAL A 10 -27.42 19.53 -9.86
C VAL A 10 -26.16 18.70 -10.01
N CYS A 11 -25.41 18.94 -11.08
CA CYS A 11 -24.09 18.38 -11.29
C CYS A 11 -23.13 19.17 -10.39
N SER A 12 -22.84 18.62 -9.21
CA SER A 12 -21.75 19.12 -8.37
C SER A 12 -20.44 18.59 -8.93
N ASP A 13 -19.66 19.46 -9.56
CA ASP A 13 -18.23 19.24 -9.84
C ASP A 13 -17.49 19.16 -8.50
N THR A 14 -17.62 18.04 -7.79
CA THR A 14 -16.59 17.61 -6.84
C THR A 14 -15.38 17.30 -7.70
N LYS A 15 -14.44 18.25 -7.76
CA LYS A 15 -13.11 17.98 -8.27
C LYS A 15 -12.57 16.83 -7.43
N ASP A 16 -12.39 15.68 -8.07
CA ASP A 16 -11.63 14.57 -7.52
C ASP A 16 -10.25 15.13 -7.14
N GLN A 17 -10.06 15.38 -5.84
CA GLN A 17 -8.73 15.53 -5.29
C GLN A 17 -8.12 14.14 -5.35
N GLU A 18 -7.43 13.84 -6.44
CA GLU A 18 -6.53 12.71 -6.49
C GLU A 18 -5.50 12.93 -5.37
N GLU A 19 -5.68 12.24 -4.24
CA GLU A 19 -4.64 12.04 -3.24
C GLU A 19 -3.55 11.19 -3.92
N TYR A 20 -2.69 11.89 -4.65
CA TYR A 20 -1.51 11.36 -5.28
C TYR A 20 -0.54 10.97 -4.16
N ASN A 21 -0.70 9.77 -3.62
CA ASN A 21 0.30 9.14 -2.74
C ASN A 21 1.55 8.82 -3.60
N GLU A 22 2.33 9.86 -3.96
CA GLU A 22 3.62 9.75 -4.65
C GLU A 22 4.73 9.21 -3.74
N THR A 23 4.50 8.13 -3.02
CA THR A 23 5.60 7.46 -2.34
C THR A 23 6.50 6.83 -3.41
N LYS A 24 7.57 7.55 -3.79
CA LYS A 24 8.58 7.06 -4.74
C LYS A 24 8.99 5.63 -4.36
N PRO A 25 8.91 4.66 -5.28
CA PRO A 25 9.20 3.28 -4.95
C PRO A 25 10.67 3.11 -4.54
N LEU A 26 10.90 2.41 -3.43
CA LEU A 26 12.24 2.07 -2.96
C LEU A 26 12.82 0.94 -3.82
N HIS A 27 14.10 1.08 -4.18
CA HIS A 27 14.85 0.12 -4.97
C HIS A 27 15.64 -0.80 -4.05
N ILE A 28 15.41 -2.11 -4.18
CA ILE A 28 16.06 -3.13 -3.36
C ILE A 28 17.15 -3.80 -4.20
N TYR A 29 18.33 -3.98 -3.60
CA TYR A 29 19.47 -4.63 -4.21
C TYR A 29 20.01 -5.76 -3.32
N TYR A 30 20.44 -6.80 -4.00
CA TYR A 30 20.92 -8.05 -3.42
C TYR A 30 22.40 -8.22 -3.73
N CYS A 31 23.11 -8.87 -2.82
CA CYS A 31 24.42 -9.42 -3.11
C CYS A 31 24.28 -10.57 -4.13
N LEU A 32 25.38 -10.93 -4.80
CA LEU A 32 25.46 -12.09 -5.70
C LEU A 32 25.01 -13.41 -5.06
N CYS A 33 25.05 -13.54 -3.73
CA CYS A 33 24.55 -14.72 -3.01
C CYS A 33 23.02 -14.71 -2.72
N GLY A 34 22.30 -13.68 -3.19
CA GLY A 34 20.88 -13.47 -2.98
C GLY A 34 20.50 -12.78 -1.65
N GLN A 35 21.46 -12.44 -0.80
CA GLN A 35 21.18 -11.70 0.45
C GLN A 35 20.87 -10.24 0.15
N MET A 36 19.76 -9.71 0.67
CA MET A 36 19.45 -8.28 0.58
C MET A 36 20.55 -7.45 1.26
N SER A 37 21.09 -6.48 0.54
CA SER A 37 22.24 -5.71 0.99
C SER A 37 22.02 -4.19 0.99
N LEU A 38 21.25 -3.65 0.04
CA LEU A 38 20.98 -2.21 -0.05
C LEU A 38 19.51 -1.96 -0.37
N ILE A 39 18.92 -0.98 0.31
CA ILE A 39 17.66 -0.35 -0.07
C ILE A 39 17.98 1.11 -0.33
N LEU A 40 17.52 1.65 -1.47
CA LEU A 40 17.83 2.99 -1.94
C LEU A 40 16.59 3.67 -2.52
N ASP A 41 16.49 4.98 -2.38
CA ASP A 41 15.42 5.79 -2.98
C ASP A 41 15.52 5.95 -4.51
N CYS A 42 16.69 5.70 -5.09
CA CYS A 42 16.98 5.84 -6.51
C CYS A 42 17.62 4.59 -7.12
N THR A 43 17.70 4.57 -8.46
CA THR A 43 18.45 3.53 -9.17
C THR A 43 19.96 3.72 -8.98
N ILE A 44 20.73 2.63 -8.87
CA ILE A 44 22.20 2.69 -8.70
C ILE A 44 22.86 3.50 -9.83
N ASP A 45 22.31 3.47 -11.04
CA ASP A 45 22.85 4.18 -12.20
C ASP A 45 22.82 5.71 -12.07
N ARG A 46 21.91 6.24 -11.24
CA ARG A 46 21.81 7.68 -10.97
C ARG A 46 22.84 8.16 -9.95
N LEU A 47 23.47 7.25 -9.21
CA LEU A 47 24.50 7.61 -8.26
C LEU A 47 25.77 8.08 -8.98
N PRO A 48 26.50 9.06 -8.43
CA PRO A 48 27.78 9.49 -8.98
C PRO A 48 28.73 8.30 -9.15
N LEU A 49 29.40 8.24 -10.29
CA LEU A 49 30.42 7.26 -10.59
C LEU A 49 31.81 7.84 -10.28
N ARG A 50 32.60 7.09 -9.52
CA ARG A 50 33.99 7.46 -9.23
C ARG A 50 34.89 7.00 -10.39
N PRO A 51 35.70 7.88 -11.01
CA PRO A 51 36.46 7.54 -12.22
C PRO A 51 37.65 6.61 -11.97
N THR A 52 38.06 6.42 -10.72
CA THR A 52 39.28 5.66 -10.41
C THR A 52 39.09 4.15 -10.34
N ASP A 53 37.88 3.72 -9.99
CA ASP A 53 37.54 2.34 -9.63
C ASP A 53 36.08 2.01 -9.96
N GLU A 54 35.41 2.88 -10.72
CA GLU A 54 34.03 2.72 -11.19
C GLU A 54 33.02 2.45 -10.07
N ALA A 55 33.37 2.86 -8.85
CA ALA A 55 32.52 2.69 -7.68
C ALA A 55 31.38 3.71 -7.72
N ARG A 56 30.16 3.27 -7.40
CA ARG A 56 29.00 4.15 -7.24
C ARG A 56 29.00 4.75 -5.84
N VAL A 57 28.74 6.05 -5.74
CA VAL A 57 28.85 6.78 -4.47
C VAL A 57 27.46 7.05 -3.89
N ILE A 58 27.20 6.51 -2.70
CA ILE A 58 26.02 6.84 -1.90
C ILE A 58 26.39 7.97 -0.95
N ASP A 59 25.63 9.06 -1.02
CA ASP A 59 25.71 10.17 -0.08
C ASP A 59 24.51 10.11 0.87
N GLY A 60 24.75 9.80 2.14
CA GLY A 60 23.69 9.69 3.14
C GLY A 60 22.94 10.97 3.45
N SER A 61 23.44 12.13 3.03
CA SER A 61 22.73 13.39 3.15
C SER A 61 21.76 13.66 1.98
N LYS A 62 21.94 13.00 0.83
CA LYS A 62 21.13 13.20 -0.38
C LYS A 62 20.14 12.08 -0.64
N HIS A 63 20.52 10.86 -0.28
CA HIS A 63 19.76 9.66 -0.60
C HIS A 63 19.34 8.92 0.67
N ALA A 64 18.05 8.65 0.77
CA ALA A 64 17.55 7.75 1.80
C ALA A 64 17.99 6.33 1.46
N HIS A 65 18.76 5.72 2.35
CA HIS A 65 19.35 4.41 2.11
C HIS A 65 19.42 3.58 3.39
N LYS A 66 19.36 2.26 3.25
CA LYS A 66 19.60 1.29 4.32
C LYS A 66 20.57 0.24 3.81
N ILE A 67 21.73 0.14 4.46
CA ILE A 67 22.78 -0.83 4.13
C ILE A 67 22.74 -1.97 5.14
N THR A 68 22.77 -3.20 4.64
CA THR A 68 22.91 -4.43 5.41
C THR A 68 24.24 -5.09 5.02
N ALA A 69 25.27 -4.81 5.80
CA ALA A 69 26.62 -5.37 5.65
C ALA A 69 27.32 -5.39 7.01
N ASP A 70 28.30 -6.27 7.17
CA ASP A 70 29.14 -6.34 8.37
C ASP A 70 30.51 -5.69 8.07
N PRO A 71 31.15 -5.04 9.05
CA PRO A 71 32.49 -4.51 8.88
C PRO A 71 33.49 -5.65 8.65
N ASP A 72 34.48 -5.39 7.80
CA ASP A 72 35.54 -6.33 7.48
C ASP A 72 36.92 -5.69 7.68
N GLU A 73 37.94 -6.14 6.94
CA GLU A 73 39.29 -5.62 7.04
C GLU A 73 39.47 -4.20 6.50
N THR A 74 40.55 -3.55 6.95
CA THR A 74 40.99 -2.25 6.43
C THR A 74 42.14 -2.47 5.47
N ILE A 75 41.95 -2.08 4.20
CA ILE A 75 42.92 -2.27 3.12
C ILE A 75 43.58 -0.93 2.77
N TYR A 76 44.87 -0.97 2.47
CA TYR A 76 45.63 0.17 1.96
C TYR A 76 45.99 -0.07 0.50
N LEU A 77 45.45 0.77 -0.40
CA LEU A 77 45.72 0.69 -1.83
C LEU A 77 46.72 1.76 -2.23
N LYS A 78 47.79 1.38 -2.93
CA LYS A 78 48.72 2.32 -3.55
C LYS A 78 48.13 2.79 -4.89
N ARG A 79 47.80 4.07 -4.98
CA ARG A 79 47.35 4.74 -6.22
C ARG A 79 48.41 5.74 -6.67
N GLU A 80 48.24 6.30 -7.87
CA GLU A 80 49.16 7.30 -8.43
C GLU A 80 49.29 8.55 -7.55
N LYS A 81 48.18 8.96 -6.90
CA LYS A 81 48.12 10.14 -6.02
C LYS A 81 48.53 9.86 -4.57
N GLY A 82 48.93 8.63 -4.24
CA GLY A 82 49.33 8.24 -2.89
C GLY A 82 48.61 6.99 -2.38
N ILE A 83 48.66 6.77 -1.05
CA ILE A 83 48.07 5.60 -0.40
C ILE A 83 46.64 5.94 0.04
N GLU A 84 45.67 5.16 -0.44
CA GLU A 84 44.27 5.26 -0.09
C GLU A 84 43.90 4.19 0.93
N ARG A 85 43.28 4.60 2.04
CA ARG A 85 42.77 3.69 3.07
C ARG A 85 41.30 3.39 2.79
N GLN A 86 40.94 2.11 2.81
CA GLN A 86 39.59 1.64 2.58
C GLN A 86 39.15 0.72 3.71
N TYR A 87 38.05 1.08 4.38
CA TYR A 87 37.36 0.24 5.35
C TYR A 87 36.35 -0.62 4.58
N ARG A 88 36.60 -1.92 4.44
CA ARG A 88 35.73 -2.83 3.68
C ARG A 88 34.51 -3.23 4.51
N LEU A 89 33.41 -3.47 3.80
CA LEU A 89 32.15 -3.97 4.34
C LEU A 89 31.73 -5.18 3.53
N LYS A 90 31.45 -6.30 4.20
CA LYS A 90 31.16 -7.60 3.60
C LYS A 90 29.70 -8.02 3.75
N CYS A 91 29.29 -8.91 2.86
CA CYS A 91 28.00 -9.58 2.94
C CYS A 91 27.94 -10.44 4.21
N LYS A 92 26.81 -10.39 4.92
CA LYS A 92 26.58 -11.22 6.11
C LYS A 92 26.55 -12.73 5.82
N LYS A 93 26.17 -13.11 4.59
CA LYS A 93 25.95 -14.51 4.19
C LYS A 93 27.19 -15.15 3.55
N CYS A 94 27.73 -14.54 2.50
CA CYS A 94 28.85 -15.09 1.73
C CYS A 94 30.21 -14.45 2.02
N ALA A 95 30.27 -13.45 2.92
CA ALA A 95 31.48 -12.70 3.24
C ALA A 95 32.17 -12.00 2.05
N ILE A 96 31.54 -11.91 0.89
CA ILE A 96 32.05 -11.14 -0.26
C ILE A 96 32.03 -9.65 0.10
N PRO A 97 33.10 -8.90 -0.17
CA PRO A 97 33.13 -7.47 0.12
C PRO A 97 32.21 -6.75 -0.90
N ILE A 98 31.30 -5.91 -0.42
CA ILE A 98 30.30 -5.22 -1.25
C ILE A 98 30.51 -3.71 -1.25
N TYR A 99 30.87 -3.14 -0.10
CA TYR A 99 31.06 -1.71 0.05
C TYR A 99 32.43 -1.40 0.63
N TYR A 100 32.80 -0.14 0.55
CA TYR A 100 33.88 0.40 1.33
C TYR A 100 33.63 1.86 1.74
N LYS A 101 34.37 2.32 2.74
CA LYS A 101 34.42 3.73 3.14
C LYS A 101 35.86 4.22 3.23
N HIS A 102 36.09 5.52 3.03
CA HIS A 102 37.41 6.12 3.28
C HIS A 102 37.63 6.47 4.75
N LYS A 103 36.55 6.76 5.48
CA LYS A 103 36.55 6.99 6.93
C LYS A 103 35.46 6.12 7.54
N GLN A 104 35.69 5.59 8.74
CA GLN A 104 34.73 4.68 9.39
C GLN A 104 33.38 5.38 9.65
N ASP A 105 33.45 6.65 10.07
CA ASP A 105 32.28 7.48 10.44
C ASP A 105 31.74 8.33 9.29
N SER A 106 32.16 8.09 8.04
CA SER A 106 31.62 8.87 6.92
C SER A 106 30.20 8.43 6.56
N ASN A 107 29.37 9.43 6.24
CA ASN A 107 28.05 9.27 5.61
C ASN A 107 28.15 8.90 4.12
N ILE A 108 29.36 8.98 3.56
CA ILE A 108 29.65 8.60 2.18
C ILE A 108 30.06 7.13 2.17
N VAL A 109 29.37 6.34 1.36
CA VAL A 109 29.64 4.91 1.16
C VAL A 109 29.83 4.63 -0.32
N PHE A 110 30.84 3.84 -0.63
CA PHE A 110 31.15 3.45 -2.00
C PHE A 110 30.70 2.01 -2.22
N ILE A 111 29.90 1.80 -3.26
CA ILE A 111 29.50 0.48 -3.74
C ILE A 111 30.59 0.01 -4.70
N MET A 112 31.10 -1.20 -4.49
CA MET A 112 32.01 -1.80 -5.46
C MET A 112 31.30 -2.12 -6.76
N ASN A 113 32.03 -1.98 -7.87
CA ASN A 113 31.50 -2.28 -9.18
C ASN A 113 31.00 -3.73 -9.23
N GLU A 114 29.83 -3.93 -9.84
CA GLU A 114 29.15 -5.22 -10.02
C GLU A 114 28.92 -6.07 -8.75
N ALA A 115 29.04 -5.49 -7.54
CA ALA A 115 28.83 -6.23 -6.29
C ALA A 115 27.35 -6.48 -5.94
N LEU A 116 26.43 -5.77 -6.60
CA LEU A 116 25.00 -5.77 -6.32
C LEU A 116 24.17 -6.02 -7.58
N VAL A 117 23.06 -6.74 -7.40
CA VAL A 117 22.06 -7.03 -8.44
C VAL A 117 20.68 -6.57 -7.98
N GLN A 118 19.86 -6.01 -8.89
CA GLN A 118 18.51 -5.54 -8.57
C GLN A 118 17.51 -6.69 -8.43
N SER A 119 17.74 -7.79 -9.16
CA SER A 119 16.96 -9.03 -9.07
C SER A 119 17.73 -10.07 -8.27
N ALA A 120 17.11 -10.59 -7.21
CA ALA A 120 17.61 -11.76 -6.50
C ALA A 120 17.51 -12.99 -7.42
N GLY A 121 18.51 -13.20 -8.27
CA GLY A 121 18.59 -14.33 -9.19
C GLY A 121 17.93 -14.07 -10.54
N GLU A 122 18.73 -14.18 -11.60
CA GLU A 122 18.23 -14.56 -12.92
C GLU A 122 17.59 -15.95 -12.80
N GLY A 123 16.27 -15.93 -12.73
CA GLY A 123 15.43 -17.11 -12.54
C GLY A 123 13.98 -16.67 -12.42
N THR A 124 13.39 -16.26 -13.54
CA THR A 124 11.92 -16.27 -13.76
C THR A 124 11.03 -15.41 -12.85
N MET A 125 11.55 -14.45 -12.07
CA MET A 125 10.73 -13.62 -11.17
C MET A 125 10.89 -12.10 -11.38
N THR A 126 11.53 -11.68 -12.47
CA THR A 126 11.67 -10.26 -12.84
C THR A 126 10.40 -9.65 -13.44
N ASP A 127 9.41 -10.47 -13.80
CA ASP A 127 8.14 -9.99 -14.35
C ASP A 127 7.04 -9.84 -13.33
N ILE A 128 7.05 -10.51 -12.17
CA ILE A 128 5.91 -10.43 -11.23
C ILE A 128 5.84 -9.06 -10.55
N TYR A 129 6.96 -8.52 -10.06
CA TYR A 129 6.95 -7.20 -9.41
C TYR A 129 6.90 -6.03 -10.41
N LYS A 130 7.40 -6.23 -11.64
CA LYS A 130 7.12 -5.30 -12.75
C LYS A 130 5.66 -5.36 -13.17
N GLN A 131 5.03 -6.53 -13.18
CA GLN A 131 3.60 -6.69 -13.44
C GLN A 131 2.78 -6.04 -12.34
N VAL A 132 3.14 -6.12 -11.06
CA VAL A 132 2.38 -5.42 -10.00
C VAL A 132 2.56 -3.90 -10.07
N ALA A 133 3.74 -3.39 -10.45
CA ALA A 133 3.96 -1.95 -10.68
C ALA A 133 3.40 -1.44 -12.03
N LEU A 134 3.19 -2.32 -13.01
CA LEU A 134 2.52 -2.05 -14.30
C LEU A 134 1.03 -2.42 -14.29
N ALA A 135 0.54 -3.11 -13.25
CA ALA A 135 -0.86 -3.46 -13.00
C ALA A 135 -1.62 -2.34 -12.29
N GLN A 136 -1.24 -1.10 -12.56
CA GLN A 136 -2.25 -0.07 -12.71
C GLN A 136 -2.77 -0.26 -14.13
N PRO A 137 -3.92 -0.95 -14.35
CA PRO A 137 -4.49 -1.07 -15.68
C PRO A 137 -4.71 0.36 -16.19
N LYS A 138 -3.99 0.75 -17.25
CA LYS A 138 -4.25 2.02 -17.92
C LYS A 138 -5.72 1.98 -18.34
N LYS A 139 -6.54 2.81 -17.70
CA LYS A 139 -7.97 2.94 -17.98
C LYS A 139 -8.14 3.35 -19.44
N ILE A 140 -8.45 2.40 -20.31
CA ILE A 140 -8.82 2.67 -21.70
C ILE A 140 -10.33 2.79 -21.72
N MET A 141 -10.83 4.02 -21.59
CA MET A 141 -12.26 4.30 -21.73
C MET A 141 -12.62 4.45 -23.20
N VAL A 142 -13.55 3.62 -23.69
CA VAL A 142 -14.12 3.76 -25.03
C VAL A 142 -15.52 4.36 -24.92
N THR A 143 -15.66 5.64 -25.25
CA THR A 143 -16.96 6.32 -25.33
C THR A 143 -17.52 6.22 -26.74
N LYS A 144 -18.53 5.36 -26.95
CA LYS A 144 -19.24 5.31 -28.24
C LYS A 144 -20.44 6.24 -28.19
N HIS A 145 -20.31 7.41 -28.80
CA HIS A 145 -21.44 8.31 -29.03
C HIS A 145 -22.28 7.81 -30.21
N THR A 146 -23.53 7.46 -29.95
CA THR A 146 -24.50 7.14 -31.01
C THR A 146 -25.56 8.22 -31.04
N LYS A 147 -25.79 8.82 -32.21
CA LYS A 147 -26.87 9.79 -32.45
C LYS A 147 -27.91 9.13 -33.33
N ASN A 148 -29.09 8.85 -32.77
CA ASN A 148 -30.27 8.54 -33.56
C ASN A 148 -31.34 9.58 -33.26
N MET A 149 -31.72 10.33 -34.29
CA MET A 149 -32.83 11.30 -34.32
C MET A 149 -32.92 12.22 -33.07
N GLY A 150 -31.86 12.98 -32.80
CA GLY A 150 -31.87 14.06 -31.82
C GLY A 150 -31.82 13.65 -30.34
N LYS A 151 -31.79 12.35 -30.03
CA LYS A 151 -31.56 11.85 -28.68
C LYS A 151 -30.11 11.39 -28.55
N PHE A 152 -29.33 12.09 -27.73
CA PHE A 152 -27.94 11.73 -27.47
C PHE A 152 -27.91 10.70 -26.36
N SER A 153 -27.42 9.50 -26.66
CA SER A 153 -27.07 8.49 -25.66
C SER A 153 -25.58 8.19 -25.77
N SER A 154 -24.84 8.46 -24.69
CA SER A 154 -23.49 7.97 -24.50
C SER A 154 -23.55 6.71 -23.66
N VAL A 155 -22.96 5.63 -24.16
CA VAL A 155 -22.76 4.39 -23.40
C VAL A 155 -21.27 4.24 -23.17
N THR A 156 -20.87 4.33 -21.91
CA THR A 156 -19.52 4.03 -21.43
C THR A 156 -19.48 2.60 -20.96
N VAL A 157 -18.65 1.76 -21.58
CA VAL A 157 -18.38 0.40 -21.10
C VAL A 157 -16.99 0.43 -20.46
N SER A 158 -16.94 0.19 -19.16
CA SER A 158 -15.70 0.07 -18.38
C SER A 158 -15.68 -1.33 -17.76
N THR A 159 -14.57 -2.06 -17.87
CA THR A 159 -14.33 -3.28 -17.09
C THR A 159 -13.64 -2.87 -15.80
N ILE A 160 -14.37 -2.80 -14.69
CA ILE A 160 -13.86 -2.38 -13.37
C ILE A 160 -14.43 -3.34 -12.33
N ASP A 161 -13.72 -4.43 -12.05
CA ASP A 161 -14.19 -5.46 -11.10
C ASP A 161 -14.12 -4.96 -9.63
N GLU A 162 -13.26 -3.99 -9.27
CA GLU A 162 -13.14 -3.52 -7.88
C GLU A 162 -14.11 -2.37 -7.48
N GLU A 163 -14.66 -1.62 -8.42
CA GLU A 163 -15.67 -0.56 -8.14
C GLU A 163 -17.09 -1.13 -8.20
N GLU A 164 -17.32 -2.19 -8.97
CA GLU A 164 -18.60 -2.89 -9.05
C GLU A 164 -18.96 -3.53 -7.71
N ASP A 165 -18.00 -4.16 -7.02
CA ASP A 165 -18.19 -4.71 -5.66
C ASP A 165 -18.55 -3.60 -4.63
N GLU A 166 -17.97 -2.40 -4.76
CA GLU A 166 -18.24 -1.30 -3.85
C GLU A 166 -19.63 -0.67 -4.10
N ILE A 167 -20.04 -0.60 -5.37
CA ILE A 167 -21.39 -0.16 -5.75
C ILE A 167 -22.43 -1.20 -5.33
N GLU A 168 -22.16 -2.49 -5.55
CA GLU A 168 -23.05 -3.57 -5.14
C GLU A 168 -23.20 -3.61 -3.61
N ALA A 169 -22.11 -3.46 -2.86
CA ALA A 169 -22.18 -3.35 -1.41
C ALA A 169 -23.00 -2.15 -0.94
N ARG A 170 -22.91 -1.01 -1.64
CA ARG A 170 -23.69 0.20 -1.34
C ARG A 170 -25.18 0.00 -1.64
N GLU A 171 -25.51 -0.62 -2.78
CA GLU A 171 -26.89 -0.94 -3.16
C GLU A 171 -27.53 -1.97 -2.22
N VAL A 172 -26.75 -2.97 -1.81
CA VAL A 172 -27.17 -3.98 -0.84
C VAL A 172 -27.46 -3.32 0.52
N ALA A 173 -26.60 -2.42 0.99
CA ALA A 173 -26.82 -1.68 2.23
C ALA A 173 -28.10 -0.82 2.19
N ASP A 174 -28.35 -0.11 1.09
CA ASP A 174 -29.57 0.71 0.91
C ASP A 174 -30.84 -0.16 0.82
N SER A 175 -30.75 -1.35 0.23
CA SER A 175 -31.84 -2.33 0.19
C SER A 175 -32.16 -2.85 1.60
N TYR A 176 -31.15 -3.20 2.41
CA TYR A 176 -31.34 -3.62 3.80
C TYR A 176 -31.93 -2.48 4.65
N ALA A 177 -31.48 -1.24 4.48
CA ALA A 177 -32.01 -0.08 5.20
C ALA A 177 -33.49 0.18 4.87
N ASN A 178 -33.88 0.07 3.60
CA ASN A 178 -35.27 0.23 3.19
C ASN A 178 -36.17 -0.90 3.72
N ASN A 179 -35.70 -2.14 3.68
CA ASN A 179 -36.43 -3.28 4.25
C ASN A 179 -36.62 -3.13 5.76
N ALA A 180 -35.59 -2.69 6.49
CA ALA A 180 -35.68 -2.41 7.93
C ALA A 180 -36.76 -1.36 8.24
N ARG A 181 -36.81 -0.27 7.47
CA ARG A 181 -37.80 0.81 7.63
C ARG A 181 -39.23 0.36 7.34
N ILE A 182 -39.40 -0.56 6.40
CA ILE A 182 -40.71 -1.16 6.07
C ILE A 182 -41.15 -2.07 7.22
N ILE A 183 -40.24 -2.88 7.77
CA ILE A 183 -40.52 -3.77 8.90
C ILE A 183 -40.90 -2.97 10.15
N GLU A 184 -40.18 -1.89 10.44
CA GLU A 184 -40.45 -0.98 11.56
C GLU A 184 -41.87 -0.39 11.46
N LYS A 185 -42.25 0.15 10.30
CA LYS A 185 -43.61 0.66 10.07
C LYS A 185 -44.69 -0.41 10.17
N GLN A 186 -44.38 -1.65 9.80
CA GLN A 186 -45.31 -2.78 9.97
C GLN A 186 -45.44 -3.18 11.45
N LEU A 187 -44.36 -3.11 12.23
CA LEU A 187 -44.37 -3.35 13.68
C LEU A 187 -45.21 -2.30 14.41
N GLU A 188 -45.06 -1.03 14.03
CA GLU A 188 -45.84 0.10 14.55
C GLU A 188 -47.34 -0.09 14.26
N ARG A 189 -47.69 -0.45 13.03
CA ARG A 189 -49.08 -0.72 12.61
C ARG A 189 -49.69 -1.93 13.31
N LYS A 190 -48.89 -2.96 13.61
CA LYS A 190 -49.31 -4.13 14.39
C LYS A 190 -49.31 -3.87 15.92
N GLY A 191 -49.00 -2.65 16.36
CA GLY A 191 -49.13 -2.22 17.75
C GLY A 191 -48.11 -2.79 18.73
N MET A 192 -47.01 -3.38 18.24
CA MET A 192 -46.00 -4.03 19.10
C MET A 192 -45.15 -3.06 19.93
N ASN A 193 -45.16 -1.76 19.61
CA ASN A 193 -44.39 -0.75 20.36
C ASN A 193 -44.97 -0.39 21.74
N LYS A 194 -46.14 -0.92 22.12
CA LYS A 194 -46.71 -0.71 23.47
C LYS A 194 -46.10 -1.60 24.57
N ARG A 195 -45.25 -2.58 24.25
CA ARG A 195 -44.62 -3.44 25.27
C ARG A 195 -43.26 -2.96 25.77
N GLN A 196 -42.69 -1.88 25.21
CA GLN A 196 -41.41 -1.33 25.66
C GLN A 196 -41.53 -0.04 26.51
N ALA A 197 -42.74 0.49 26.70
CA ALA A 197 -42.98 1.69 27.50
C ALA A 197 -43.53 1.39 28.92
N GLU A 198 -43.26 0.21 29.47
CA GLU A 198 -43.52 -0.10 30.88
C GLU A 198 -42.24 -0.67 31.52
N THR A 199 -41.36 0.24 31.92
CA THR A 199 -40.38 -0.06 32.96
C THR A 199 -40.94 0.47 34.27
N PRO A 200 -41.13 -0.35 35.33
CA PRO A 200 -41.09 0.16 36.67
C PRO A 200 -39.67 -0.02 37.23
N ALA A 201 -39.12 1.11 37.64
CA ALA A 201 -37.90 1.22 38.41
C ALA A 201 -38.01 0.52 39.78
N ASN A 202 -36.86 0.02 40.25
CA ASN A 202 -36.46 -0.23 41.64
C ASN A 202 -37.44 -0.92 42.60
N ASN A 203 -37.08 -2.14 43.01
CA ASN A 203 -37.15 -2.52 44.42
C ASN A 203 -36.10 -3.60 44.77
N SER A 204 -35.16 -3.20 45.62
CA SER A 204 -34.31 -4.07 46.43
C SER A 204 -35.14 -5.09 47.21
N THR A 205 -34.82 -6.38 47.14
CA THR A 205 -35.01 -7.35 48.24
C THR A 205 -34.28 -8.66 47.93
N ASP A 206 -33.56 -9.15 48.95
CA ASP A 206 -32.78 -10.37 48.98
C ASP A 206 -33.55 -11.62 48.55
N LYS A 207 -32.93 -12.45 47.71
CA LYS A 207 -33.39 -13.82 47.44
C LYS A 207 -32.64 -14.80 48.35
N ARG A 208 -33.29 -15.25 49.41
CA ARG A 208 -32.84 -16.39 50.24
C ARG A 208 -32.96 -17.70 49.45
N PRO A 209 -31.97 -18.61 49.50
CA PRO A 209 -32.10 -19.94 48.91
C PRO A 209 -32.98 -20.85 49.79
N ARG A 210 -33.99 -21.48 49.19
CA ARG A 210 -34.81 -22.52 49.85
C ARG A 210 -34.05 -23.84 49.85
N GLY A 211 -33.48 -24.22 51.00
CA GLY A 211 -33.02 -25.57 51.30
C GLY A 211 -34.14 -26.38 51.96
N THR A 212 -34.27 -27.65 51.57
CA THR A 212 -35.25 -28.60 52.11
C THR A 212 -34.86 -29.09 53.51
N LEU A 213 -35.86 -29.15 54.38
CA LEU A 213 -35.82 -29.69 55.75
C LEU A 213 -35.44 -31.18 55.77
N ILE A 214 -34.42 -31.56 56.55
CA ILE A 214 -34.24 -32.93 57.05
C ILE A 214 -34.09 -32.83 58.57
N ASP A 215 -35.01 -33.47 59.27
CA ASP A 215 -35.11 -33.61 60.72
C ASP A 215 -33.98 -34.45 61.33
N LYS A 216 -33.45 -33.98 62.47
CA LYS A 216 -33.17 -34.76 63.70
C LYS A 216 -32.71 -33.86 64.83
#